data_AF-A0A353HQ74-F1
#
_entry.id   AF-A0A353HQ74-F1
#
_cell.length_a   1.000
_cell.length_b   1.000
_cell.length_c   1.000
_cell.angle_alpha   90.00
_cell.angle_beta   90.00
_cell.angle_gamma   90.00
#
_symmetry.space_group_name_H-M   'P 1'
#
loop_
_entity.id
_entity.type
_entity.pdbx_description
1 polymer ?
#
loop_
_entity_poly.entity_id
_entity_poly.type
_entity_poly.pdbx_seq_one_letter_code
_entity_poly.pdbx_strand_id
1 'polypeptide(L)' 'GRRHAATVGLHDDHPDAGAPFTFDFAFVGAGLAERVGRMRVDAAETGSDHQALLLELG' A
#
# COMPACT_ATOMS: atom_id res chain seq x y z
N GLY A 1 0.98 12.00 -10.07
CA GLY A 1 0.99 10.84 -9.15
C GLY A 1 0.52 9.61 -9.89
N ARG A 2 1.04 8.43 -9.53
CA ARG A 2 0.60 7.13 -10.08
C ARG A 2 -0.47 6.52 -9.17
N ARG A 3 -1.45 5.82 -9.71
CA ARG A 3 -2.43 5.06 -8.91
C ARG A 3 -1.76 3.80 -8.36
N HIS A 4 -1.97 3.54 -7.07
CA HIS A 4 -1.46 2.35 -6.39
C HIS A 4 -2.61 1.43 -5.98
N ALA A 5 -2.28 0.18 -5.63
CA ALA A 5 -3.25 -0.76 -5.07
C ALA A 5 -3.84 -0.20 -3.75
N ALA A 6 -5.06 -0.64 -3.42
CA ALA A 6 -5.61 -0.41 -2.10
C ALA A 6 -4.70 -1.04 -1.04
N THR A 7 -4.71 -0.47 0.16
CA THR A 7 -3.97 -0.99 1.31
C THR A 7 -4.87 -1.31 2.48
N VAL A 8 -6.17 -1.00 2.40
CA VAL A 8 -7.15 -1.29 3.45
C VAL A 8 -8.42 -1.85 2.83
N GLY A 9 -9.05 -2.79 3.55
CA GLY A 9 -10.38 -3.31 3.23
C GLY A 9 -10.41 -4.32 2.07
N LEU A 10 -9.25 -4.85 1.63
CA LEU A 10 -9.22 -5.86 0.55
C LEU A 10 -9.88 -7.18 0.96
N HIS A 11 -9.89 -7.47 2.26
CA HIS A 11 -10.39 -8.71 2.83
C HIS A 11 -11.57 -8.48 3.77
N ASP A 12 -12.14 -7.28 3.78
CA ASP A 12 -13.36 -6.99 4.55
C ASP A 12 -14.56 -7.56 3.79
N ASP A 13 -15.15 -8.61 4.35
CA ASP A 13 -16.31 -9.32 3.81
C ASP A 13 -17.64 -8.87 4.44
N HIS A 14 -17.62 -7.84 5.29
CA HIS A 14 -18.82 -7.31 5.92
C HIS A 14 -19.78 -6.72 4.85
N PRO A 15 -21.10 -6.94 4.96
CA PRO A 15 -22.06 -6.48 3.95
C PRO A 15 -22.10 -4.96 3.76
N ASP A 16 -21.71 -4.21 4.78
CA ASP A 16 -21.63 -2.74 4.76
C ASP A 16 -20.21 -2.22 4.47
N ALA A 17 -19.27 -3.10 4.08
CA ALA A 17 -17.89 -2.71 3.78
C ALA A 17 -17.85 -1.74 2.58
N GLY A 18 -17.03 -0.70 2.73
CA GLY A 18 -16.76 0.25 1.65
C GLY A 18 -15.85 -0.35 0.57
N ALA A 19 -15.66 0.40 -0.53
CA ALA A 19 -14.67 0.01 -1.52
C ALA A 19 -13.24 0.07 -0.92
N PRO A 20 -12.35 -0.90 -1.21
CA PRO A 20 -10.97 -0.86 -0.76
C PRO A 20 -10.28 0.44 -1.14
N PHE A 21 -9.45 0.96 -0.22
CA PHE A 21 -8.83 2.27 -0.36
C PHE A 21 -7.34 2.22 -0.05
N THR A 22 -6.57 3.16 -0.62
CA THR A 22 -5.14 3.34 -0.30
C THR A 22 -5.00 4.32 0.85
N PHE A 23 -4.62 3.82 2.02
CA PHE A 23 -4.47 4.63 3.23
C PHE A 23 -3.02 4.72 3.75
N ASP A 24 -2.12 3.90 3.20
CA ASP A 24 -0.73 3.80 3.63
C ASP A 24 0.23 4.47 2.65
N PHE A 25 1.20 5.22 3.17
CA PHE A 25 2.12 6.04 2.40
C PHE A 25 3.56 5.91 2.91
N ALA A 26 4.53 5.87 1.98
CA ALA A 26 5.94 6.04 2.28
C ALA A 26 6.39 7.43 1.81
N PHE A 27 6.72 8.32 2.75
CA PHE A 27 7.28 9.64 2.43
C PHE A 27 8.80 9.54 2.35
N VAL A 28 9.38 9.99 1.24
CA VAL A 28 10.82 9.96 1.00
C VAL A 28 11.38 11.37 0.89
N GLY A 29 12.58 11.59 1.46
CA GLY A 29 13.29 12.85 1.29
C GLY A 29 13.81 13.00 -0.14
N ALA A 30 14.02 14.25 -0.59
CA ALA A 30 14.47 14.54 -1.96
C ALA A 30 15.77 13.81 -2.35
N GLY A 31 16.72 13.65 -1.42
CA GLY A 31 17.97 12.92 -1.66
C GLY A 31 17.81 11.41 -1.84
N LEU A 32 16.64 10.84 -1.52
CA LEU A 32 16.30 9.44 -1.76
C LEU A 32 15.37 9.26 -2.96
N ALA A 33 14.88 10.32 -3.59
CA ALA A 33 13.88 10.24 -4.66
C ALA A 33 14.39 9.40 -5.84
N GLU A 34 15.62 9.66 -6.29
CA GLU A 34 16.26 8.91 -7.39
C GLU A 34 16.58 7.45 -7.02
N ARG A 35 16.56 7.14 -5.71
CA ARG A 35 16.80 5.81 -5.18
C ARG A 35 15.52 5.01 -5.03
N VAL A 36 14.35 5.64 -5.15
CA VAL A 36 13.07 4.92 -5.09
C VAL A 36 12.94 4.04 -6.32
N GLY A 37 13.05 2.73 -6.11
CA GLY A 37 12.85 1.73 -7.14
C GLY A 37 11.41 1.26 -7.19
N ARG A 38 11.19 0.02 -6.78
CA ARG A 38 9.89 -0.64 -6.84
C ARG A 38 9.11 -0.40 -5.55
N MET A 39 7.80 -0.26 -5.71
CA MET A 39 6.83 -0.32 -4.61
C MET A 39 5.82 -1.43 -4.89
N ARG A 40 5.51 -2.24 -3.87
CA ARG A 40 4.49 -3.29 -3.93
C ARG A 40 3.61 -3.22 -2.68
N VAL A 41 2.35 -3.55 -2.86
CA VAL A 41 1.42 -3.88 -1.78
C VAL A 41 1.24 -5.39 -1.81
N ASP A 42 1.41 -6.05 -0.67
CA ASP A 42 1.14 -7.48 -0.55
C ASP A 42 -0.34 -7.69 -0.25
N ALA A 43 -1.12 -7.94 -1.31
CA ALA A 43 -2.56 -8.12 -1.26
C ALA A 43 -3.01 -9.52 -0.77
N ALA A 44 -2.07 -10.38 -0.40
CA ALA A 44 -2.35 -11.71 0.16
C ALA A 44 -2.17 -11.73 1.69
N GLU A 45 -1.75 -10.63 2.29
CA GLU A 45 -1.60 -10.50 3.74
C GLU A 45 -2.98 -10.43 4.40
N THR A 46 -3.20 -11.28 5.42
CA THR A 46 -4.48 -11.33 6.16
C THR A 46 -4.32 -11.24 7.69
N GLY A 47 -3.18 -10.81 8.18
CA GLY A 47 -2.87 -10.61 9.60
C GLY A 47 -3.29 -9.24 10.12
N SER A 48 -3.70 -8.32 9.25
CA SER A 48 -4.21 -7.00 9.57
C SER A 48 -5.27 -6.54 8.57
N ASP A 49 -6.12 -5.58 8.95
CA ASP A 49 -7.00 -4.87 8.00
C ASP A 49 -6.19 -4.06 6.98
N HIS A 50 -4.91 -3.79 7.29
CA HIS A 50 -3.95 -3.12 6.42
C HIS A 50 -3.01 -4.10 5.71
N GLN A 51 -2.77 -3.84 4.43
CA GLN A 51 -1.84 -4.58 3.59
C GLN A 51 -0.42 -4.05 3.76
N ALA A 52 0.55 -4.96 3.84
CA ALA A 52 1.95 -4.59 3.95
C ALA A 52 2.44 -3.87 2.67
N LEU A 53 3.21 -2.80 2.87
CA LEU A 53 3.86 -2.04 1.80
C LEU A 53 5.36 -2.34 1.80
N LEU A 54 5.89 -2.75 0.65
CA LEU A 54 7.33 -2.91 0.42
C LEU A 54 7.82 -1.83 -0.53
N LEU A 55 8.82 -1.06 -0.08
CA LEU A 55 9.53 -0.06 -0.89
C LEU A 55 11.00 -0.47 -1.03
N GLU A 56 11.44 -0.68 -2.26
CA GLU A 56 12.85 -0.97 -2.58
C GLU A 56 13.60 0.34 -2.85
N LEU A 57 14.80 0.47 -2.27
CA LEU A 57 15.74 1.57 -2.51
C LEU A 57 17.01 1.05 -3.20
N GLY A 58 17.50 1.77 -4.23
CA GLY A 58 18.70 1.47 -5.02
C GLY A 58 19.78 2.52 -4.89
#